data_AF-A0A4R4NFT5-F1
#
_entry.id   AF-A0A4R4NFT5-F1
#
_cell.length_a   1.000
_cell.length_b   1.000
_cell.length_c   1.000
_cell.angle_alpha   90.00
_cell.angle_beta   90.00
_cell.angle_gamma   90.00
#
_symmetry.space_group_name_H-M   'P 1'
#
loop_
_entity.id
_entity.type
_entity.pdbx_description
1 polymer ?
#
loop_
_entity_poly.entity_id
_entity_poly.type
_entity_poly.pdbx_seq_one_letter_code
_entity_poly.pdbx_strand_id
1 'polypeptide(L)'
;MDERAERIALFLAVRDVPYATDGAHDADTLMTLGRGDCLAKAAYLIRGFRALGYPARRVRWLYYLPDRPAEVRLLPSREDVHSAVEVLIEGRWTLVDATHDPPLAAAGLTVAEWDGITDTVLAYEPRGPLWRPGDGPEPVPNADVREPVDVDSGGRYQKAFNEWLRGVRAGAATNARGTGAADV
;
A
#
# COMPACT_ATOMS: atom_id res chain seq x y z
N MET A 1 17.13 -10.48 23.22
CA MET A 1 15.79 -10.44 22.61
C MET A 1 15.86 -11.22 21.30
N ASP A 2 14.76 -11.84 20.87
CA ASP A 2 14.73 -12.50 19.57
C ASP A 2 14.54 -11.44 18.48
N GLU A 3 15.62 -11.10 17.76
CA GLU A 3 15.60 -10.07 16.71
C GLU A 3 14.54 -10.34 15.64
N ARG A 4 14.28 -11.62 15.34
CA ARG A 4 13.24 -12.01 14.37
C ARG A 4 11.86 -11.62 14.89
N ALA A 5 11.58 -11.89 16.16
CA ALA A 5 10.32 -11.52 16.78
C ALA A 5 10.12 -10.00 16.82
N GLU A 6 11.17 -9.20 17.05
CA GLU A 6 11.09 -7.74 17.02
C GLU A 6 10.73 -7.20 15.63
N ARG A 7 11.34 -7.74 14.58
CA ARG A 7 11.02 -7.38 13.19
C ARG A 7 9.56 -7.71 12.85
N ILE A 8 9.11 -8.92 13.20
CA ILE A 8 7.71 -9.34 12.99
C ILE A 8 6.77 -8.42 13.77
N ALA A 9 7.06 -8.12 15.04
CA ALA A 9 6.23 -7.25 15.87
C ALA A 9 6.11 -5.84 15.27
N LEU A 10 7.21 -5.26 14.79
CA LEU A 10 7.20 -3.98 14.08
C LEU A 10 6.33 -4.03 12.82
N PHE A 11 6.49 -5.08 12.01
CA PHE A 11 5.70 -5.26 10.79
C PHE A 11 4.20 -5.34 11.10
N LEU A 12 3.80 -6.20 12.05
CA LEU A 12 2.41 -6.38 12.45
C LEU A 12 1.83 -5.07 13.01
N ALA A 13 2.58 -4.36 13.84
CA ALA A 13 2.15 -3.08 14.39
C ALA A 13 1.84 -2.04 13.31
N VAL A 14 2.58 -2.00 12.20
CA VAL A 14 2.31 -1.09 11.09
C VAL A 14 1.23 -1.63 10.14
N ARG A 15 1.24 -2.94 9.86
CA ARG A 15 0.25 -3.58 8.99
C ARG A 15 -1.15 -3.39 9.52
N ASP A 16 -1.32 -3.57 10.83
CA ASP A 16 -2.63 -3.56 11.46
C ASP A 16 -3.19 -2.13 11.66
N VAL A 17 -2.42 -1.08 11.39
CA VAL A 17 -2.95 0.28 11.25
C VAL A 17 -3.82 0.35 9.99
N PRO A 18 -5.09 0.81 10.06
CA PRO A 18 -5.95 0.93 8.89
C PRO A 18 -5.34 1.70 7.71
N TYR A 19 -5.33 1.08 6.53
CA TYR A 19 -5.00 1.75 5.27
C TYR A 19 -6.07 2.79 4.91
N ALA A 20 -5.66 4.03 4.67
CA ALA A 20 -6.55 5.11 4.28
C ALA A 20 -5.79 6.22 3.54
N THR A 21 -6.30 6.66 2.39
CA THR A 21 -5.68 7.75 1.61
C THR A 21 -6.12 9.13 2.08
N ASP A 22 -7.07 9.22 3.03
CA ASP A 22 -7.47 10.43 3.77
C ASP A 22 -6.87 10.46 5.19
N GLY A 23 -5.83 9.65 5.45
CA GLY A 23 -5.14 9.50 6.73
C GLY A 23 -3.76 10.16 6.77
N ALA A 24 -2.87 9.60 7.58
CA ALA A 24 -1.46 10.00 7.60
C ALA A 24 -0.77 9.74 6.25
N HIS A 25 0.18 10.62 5.91
CA HIS A 25 1.11 10.47 4.77
C HIS A 25 2.58 10.42 5.21
N ASP A 26 2.82 10.44 6.52
CA ASP A 26 4.14 10.44 7.14
C ASP A 26 4.18 9.55 8.39
N ALA A 27 5.39 9.25 8.85
CA ALA A 27 5.60 8.38 10.00
C ALA A 27 5.25 9.03 11.35
N ASP A 28 5.33 10.36 11.47
CA ASP A 28 5.10 11.08 12.72
C ASP A 28 3.62 11.07 13.10
N THR A 29 2.73 11.09 12.10
CA THR A 29 1.28 11.16 12.28
C THR A 29 0.58 9.80 12.18
N LEU A 30 1.22 8.75 11.65
CA LEU A 30 0.57 7.45 11.42
C LEU A 30 -0.10 6.86 12.67
N MET A 31 0.67 6.75 13.76
CA MET A 31 0.19 6.11 14.98
C MET A 31 -0.78 7.00 15.77
N THR A 32 -0.65 8.33 15.66
CA THR A 32 -1.54 9.27 16.35
C THR A 32 -2.88 9.41 15.66
N LEU A 33 -2.92 9.38 14.31
CA LEU A 33 -4.15 9.36 13.53
C LEU A 33 -4.81 7.97 13.48
N GLY A 34 -4.05 6.90 13.75
CA GLY A 34 -4.55 5.53 13.75
C GLY A 34 -5.00 5.05 12.36
N ARG A 35 -4.56 5.72 11.29
CA ARG A 35 -4.79 5.34 9.89
C ARG A 35 -3.84 6.10 8.97
N GLY A 36 -3.49 5.52 7.82
CA GLY A 36 -2.62 6.18 6.84
C GLY A 36 -2.40 5.37 5.58
N ASP A 37 -1.71 5.96 4.61
CA ASP A 37 -1.46 5.37 3.31
C ASP A 37 -0.13 4.58 3.25
N CYS A 38 0.26 4.16 2.04
CA CYS A 38 1.49 3.41 1.84
C CYS A 38 2.74 4.26 2.10
N LEU A 39 2.68 5.59 1.91
CA LEU A 39 3.78 6.50 2.23
C LEU A 39 4.03 6.55 3.74
N ALA A 40 2.97 6.73 4.53
CA ALA A 40 3.06 6.79 5.98
C ALA A 40 3.56 5.47 6.58
N LYS A 41 2.96 4.36 6.15
CA LYS A 41 3.34 3.02 6.60
C LYS A 41 4.77 2.65 6.24
N ALA A 42 5.20 2.88 4.99
CA ALA A 42 6.57 2.64 4.58
C ALA A 42 7.56 3.54 5.34
N ALA A 43 7.22 4.82 5.55
CA ALA A 43 8.06 5.74 6.32
C ALA A 43 8.22 5.27 7.78
N TYR A 44 7.14 4.79 8.41
CA TYR A 44 7.17 4.29 9.78
C TYR A 44 8.03 3.03 9.89
N LEU A 45 7.85 2.06 8.98
CA LEU A 45 8.67 0.86 8.92
C LEU A 45 10.15 1.17 8.74
N ILE A 46 10.51 2.10 7.84
CA ILE A 46 11.92 2.51 7.65
C ILE A 46 12.51 3.05 8.95
N ARG A 47 11.79 3.91 9.67
CA ARG A 47 12.25 4.44 10.96
C ARG A 47 12.38 3.33 12.00
N GLY A 48 11.40 2.44 12.09
CA GLY A 48 11.40 1.30 13.01
C GLY A 48 12.57 0.35 12.76
N PHE A 49 12.79 -0.08 11.52
CA PHE A 49 13.91 -0.96 11.18
C PHE A 49 15.27 -0.31 11.48
N ARG A 50 15.42 0.98 11.19
CA ARG A 50 16.64 1.73 11.54
C ARG A 50 16.85 1.83 13.04
N ALA A 51 15.78 2.00 13.82
CA ALA A 51 15.84 1.99 15.28
C ALA A 51 16.23 0.61 15.85
N LEU A 52 15.85 -0.47 15.16
CA LEU A 52 16.28 -1.84 15.45
C LEU A 52 17.70 -2.15 14.90
N GLY A 53 18.39 -1.18 14.29
CA GLY A 53 19.76 -1.35 13.80
C GLY A 53 19.90 -1.86 12.36
N TYR A 54 18.80 -1.99 11.61
CA TYR A 54 18.85 -2.45 10.22
C TYR A 54 18.93 -1.29 9.22
N PRO A 55 19.81 -1.38 8.20
CA PRO A 55 19.71 -0.52 7.03
C PRO A 55 18.36 -0.75 6.34
N ALA A 56 17.60 0.32 6.15
CA ALA A 56 16.32 0.29 5.46
C ALA A 56 16.17 1.48 4.50
N ARG A 57 15.53 1.25 3.36
CA ARG A 57 15.28 2.25 2.31
C ARG A 57 13.87 2.13 1.75
N ARG A 58 13.37 3.25 1.22
CA ARG A 58 12.10 3.27 0.47
C ARG A 58 12.31 2.64 -0.90
N VAL A 59 11.33 1.89 -1.34
CA VAL A 59 11.22 1.38 -2.72
C VAL A 59 9.87 1.79 -3.28
N ARG A 60 9.82 2.14 -4.57
CA ARG A 60 8.61 2.59 -5.26
C ARG A 60 8.41 1.85 -6.57
N TRP A 61 7.16 1.72 -7.01
CA TRP A 61 6.83 1.22 -8.35
C TRP A 61 5.49 1.75 -8.82
N LEU A 62 5.30 1.78 -10.15
CA LEU A 62 3.99 2.05 -10.73
C LEU A 62 3.09 0.83 -10.53
N TYR A 63 1.81 1.08 -10.29
CA TYR A 63 0.78 0.04 -10.21
C TYR A 63 -0.53 0.57 -10.78
N TYR A 64 -1.51 -0.33 -10.96
CA TYR A 64 -2.87 0.08 -11.28
C TYR A 64 -3.76 0.01 -10.05
N LEU A 65 -4.48 1.10 -9.80
CA LEU A 65 -5.53 1.17 -8.79
C LEU A 65 -6.55 0.04 -9.01
N PRO A 66 -7.08 -0.57 -7.94
CA PRO A 66 -8.10 -1.61 -8.06
C PRO A 66 -9.34 -1.06 -8.77
N ASP A 67 -10.13 -1.92 -9.45
CA ASP A 67 -11.38 -1.49 -10.12
C ASP A 67 -12.54 -1.22 -9.12
N ARG A 68 -12.19 -0.74 -7.93
CA ARG A 68 -13.09 -0.44 -6.81
C ARG A 68 -12.58 0.79 -6.04
N PRO A 69 -13.51 1.67 -5.61
CA PRO A 69 -14.93 1.70 -5.97
C PRO A 69 -15.10 2.13 -7.45
N ALA A 70 -16.34 2.22 -7.94
CA ALA A 70 -16.60 2.49 -9.36
C ALA A 70 -16.05 3.86 -9.82
N GLU A 71 -15.90 4.80 -8.88
CA GLU A 71 -15.35 6.13 -9.05
C GLU A 71 -13.90 6.12 -9.55
N VAL A 72 -13.18 5.00 -9.45
CA VAL A 72 -11.86 4.85 -10.09
C VAL A 72 -11.94 5.07 -11.61
N ARG A 73 -13.11 4.83 -12.21
CA ARG A 73 -13.38 5.05 -13.64
C ARG A 73 -13.58 6.53 -14.00
N LEU A 74 -13.68 7.41 -13.01
CA LEU A 74 -13.69 8.86 -13.20
C LEU A 74 -12.27 9.40 -13.40
N LEU A 75 -11.25 8.64 -13.03
CA LEU A 75 -9.87 9.08 -13.16
C LEU A 75 -9.42 9.03 -14.62
N PRO A 76 -8.63 10.01 -15.09
CA PRO A 76 -8.09 10.02 -16.45
C PRO A 76 -7.12 8.85 -16.70
N SER A 77 -6.59 8.27 -15.62
CA SER A 77 -5.80 7.05 -15.64
C SER A 77 -5.87 6.37 -14.27
N ARG A 78 -5.67 5.05 -14.27
CA ARG A 78 -5.63 4.22 -13.07
C ARG A 78 -4.22 3.97 -12.57
N GLU A 79 -3.21 4.50 -13.25
CA GLU A 79 -1.82 4.37 -12.84
C GLU A 79 -1.52 5.28 -11.65
N ASP A 80 -0.86 4.70 -10.65
CA ASP A 80 -0.41 5.39 -9.45
C ASP A 80 0.94 4.80 -8.99
N VAL A 81 1.56 5.41 -7.99
CA VAL A 81 2.86 4.97 -7.44
C VAL A 81 2.69 4.41 -6.04
N HIS A 82 3.11 3.16 -5.86
CA HIS A 82 3.16 2.52 -4.56
C HIS A 82 4.49 2.77 -3.86
N SER A 83 4.49 2.73 -2.53
CA SER A 83 5.70 2.81 -1.71
C SER A 83 5.75 1.69 -0.68
N ALA A 84 6.88 1.00 -0.60
CA ALA A 84 7.17 -0.02 0.40
C ALA A 84 8.61 0.13 0.91
N VAL A 85 9.14 -0.89 1.60
CA VAL A 85 10.44 -0.85 2.25
C VAL A 85 11.32 -2.00 1.79
N GLU A 86 12.59 -1.73 1.50
CA GLU A 86 13.64 -2.75 1.50
C GLU A 86 14.45 -2.62 2.80
N VAL A 87 14.67 -3.73 3.48
CA VAL A 87 15.48 -3.83 4.70
C VAL A 87 16.61 -4.86 4.50
N LEU A 88 17.83 -4.54 4.92
CA LEU A 88 18.98 -5.42 4.79
C LEU A 88 19.01 -6.40 5.97
N ILE A 89 18.68 -7.67 5.72
CA ILE A 89 18.67 -8.75 6.72
C ILE A 89 19.65 -9.81 6.25
N GLU A 90 20.62 -10.17 7.08
CA GLU A 90 21.61 -11.22 6.80
C GLU A 90 22.32 -11.04 5.43
N GLY A 91 22.61 -9.78 5.07
CA GLY A 91 23.28 -9.43 3.82
C GLY A 91 22.37 -9.40 2.57
N ARG A 92 21.07 -9.64 2.72
CA ARG A 92 20.08 -9.60 1.64
C ARG A 92 19.08 -8.46 1.82
N TRP A 93 18.88 -7.66 0.77
CA TRP A 93 17.76 -6.72 0.73
C TRP A 93 16.45 -7.48 0.61
N THR A 94 15.59 -7.31 1.61
CA THR A 94 14.31 -7.98 1.75
C THR A 94 13.20 -6.97 1.55
N LEU A 95 12.27 -7.25 0.63
CA LEU A 95 11.15 -6.35 0.33
C LEU A 95 10.00 -6.61 1.32
N VAL A 96 9.56 -5.56 2.01
CA VAL A 96 8.55 -5.60 3.08
C VAL A 96 7.47 -4.56 2.80
N ASP A 97 6.23 -5.04 2.64
CA ASP A 97 5.04 -4.27 2.32
C ASP A 97 3.93 -4.56 3.35
N ALA A 98 3.63 -3.57 4.20
CA ALA A 98 2.62 -3.64 5.25
C ALA A 98 1.37 -2.81 4.92
N THR A 99 1.08 -2.58 3.63
CA THR A 99 0.07 -1.60 3.22
C THR A 99 -1.33 -1.94 3.69
N HIS A 100 -1.89 -3.08 3.28
CA HIS A 100 -3.27 -3.44 3.62
C HIS A 100 -3.36 -4.08 5.00
N ASP A 101 -4.29 -3.58 5.81
CA ASP A 101 -4.67 -4.17 7.09
C ASP A 101 -5.58 -5.40 6.91
N PRO A 102 -5.61 -6.34 7.89
CA PRO A 102 -6.25 -7.64 7.73
C PRO A 102 -7.70 -7.67 7.22
N PRO A 103 -8.61 -6.77 7.66
CA PRO A 103 -10.00 -6.81 7.19
C PRO A 103 -10.14 -6.65 5.66
N LEU A 104 -9.17 -6.00 5.00
CA LEU A 104 -9.24 -5.73 3.56
C LEU A 104 -9.12 -7.00 2.70
N ALA A 105 -8.65 -8.11 3.28
CA ALA A 105 -8.65 -9.41 2.60
C ALA A 105 -10.05 -9.86 2.17
N ALA A 106 -11.11 -9.48 2.89
CA ALA A 106 -12.50 -9.80 2.53
C ALA A 106 -12.96 -9.15 1.21
N ALA A 107 -12.27 -8.09 0.79
CA ALA A 107 -12.43 -7.43 -0.50
C ALA A 107 -11.41 -7.89 -1.55
N GLY A 108 -10.66 -8.96 -1.26
CA GLY A 108 -9.62 -9.51 -2.14
C GLY A 108 -8.42 -8.60 -2.35
N LEU A 109 -8.22 -7.61 -1.47
CA LEU A 109 -6.95 -6.91 -1.41
C LEU A 109 -5.91 -7.80 -0.76
N THR A 110 -4.69 -7.74 -1.27
CA THR A 110 -3.57 -8.53 -0.79
C THR A 110 -3.10 -8.03 0.57
N VAL A 111 -3.27 -8.85 1.61
CA VAL A 111 -2.75 -8.60 2.96
C VAL A 111 -1.53 -9.48 3.17
N ALA A 112 -0.39 -8.87 3.46
CA ALA A 112 0.86 -9.60 3.68
C ALA A 112 0.92 -10.22 5.08
N GLU A 113 1.40 -11.46 5.12
CA GLU A 113 2.04 -12.05 6.30
C GLU A 113 3.55 -11.95 6.14
N TRP A 114 4.29 -11.95 7.24
CA TRP A 114 5.74 -11.89 7.18
C TRP A 114 6.41 -12.79 8.22
N ASP A 115 7.44 -13.50 7.79
CA ASP A 115 8.22 -14.42 8.63
C ASP A 115 9.43 -13.72 9.30
N GLY A 116 9.64 -12.43 9.04
CA GLY A 116 10.76 -11.65 9.56
C GLY A 116 12.08 -11.80 8.79
N ILE A 117 12.10 -12.50 7.66
CA ILE A 117 13.32 -12.88 6.92
C ILE A 117 13.14 -12.77 5.41
N THR A 118 12.05 -13.30 4.85
CA THR A 118 11.81 -13.39 3.39
C THR A 118 11.03 -12.20 2.87
N ASP A 119 10.91 -12.05 1.56
CA ASP A 119 10.12 -10.95 1.00
C ASP A 119 8.63 -11.17 1.31
N THR A 120 7.92 -10.10 1.65
CA THR A 120 6.46 -10.14 1.74
C THR A 120 5.85 -10.23 0.34
N VAL A 121 4.65 -10.80 0.26
CA VAL A 121 3.81 -10.61 -0.92
C VAL A 121 3.40 -9.12 -1.02
N LEU A 122 3.41 -8.57 -2.23
CA LEU A 122 3.18 -7.13 -2.45
C LEU A 122 1.70 -6.78 -2.46
N ALA A 123 1.37 -5.61 -1.90
CA ALA A 123 -0.01 -5.11 -1.88
C ALA A 123 -0.56 -4.86 -3.29
N TYR A 124 0.31 -4.41 -4.20
CA TYR A 124 0.01 -4.19 -5.60
C TYR A 124 1.10 -4.76 -6.51
N GLU A 125 0.69 -5.38 -7.61
CA GLU A 125 1.60 -5.91 -8.62
C GLU A 125 2.40 -4.78 -9.30
N PRO A 126 3.74 -4.87 -9.35
CA PRO A 126 4.56 -3.87 -10.04
C PRO A 126 4.30 -3.81 -11.55
N ARG A 127 4.12 -2.60 -12.06
CA ARG A 127 4.12 -2.25 -13.48
C ARG A 127 5.47 -1.62 -13.83
N GLY A 128 6.43 -2.46 -14.19
CA GLY A 128 7.80 -2.03 -14.49
C GLY A 128 8.77 -2.22 -13.32
N PRO A 129 9.96 -1.61 -13.39
CA PRO A 129 11.01 -1.84 -12.40
C PRO A 129 10.68 -1.20 -11.05
N LEU A 130 11.17 -1.83 -9.99
CA LEU A 130 11.25 -1.22 -8.66
C LEU A 130 12.29 -0.11 -8.68
N TRP A 131 11.88 1.10 -8.30
CA TRP A 131 12.76 2.25 -8.13
C TRP A 131 13.29 2.33 -6.70
N ARG A 132 14.59 2.60 -6.58
CA ARG A 132 15.29 2.84 -5.31
C ARG A 132 16.03 4.19 -5.35
N PRO A 133 16.31 4.79 -4.19
CA PRO A 133 17.16 5.98 -4.13
C PRO A 133 18.49 5.75 -4.86
N GLY A 134 18.75 6.56 -5.89
CA GLY A 134 19.94 6.46 -6.73
C GLY A 134 19.72 5.83 -8.11
N ASP A 135 18.57 5.20 -8.38
CA ASP A 135 18.27 4.55 -9.66
C ASP A 135 17.92 5.54 -10.80
N GLY A 136 17.85 6.84 -10.50
CA GLY A 136 17.46 7.89 -11.44
C GLY A 136 16.17 8.61 -11.01
N PRO A 137 15.40 9.20 -11.94
CA PRO A 137 14.17 9.90 -11.60
C PRO A 137 13.14 8.95 -10.98
N GLU A 138 12.38 9.45 -10.01
CA GLU A 138 11.30 8.68 -9.40
C GLU A 138 10.21 8.34 -10.42
N PRO A 139 9.50 7.20 -10.25
CA PRO A 139 8.36 6.87 -11.09
C PRO A 139 7.31 7.98 -10.96
N VAL A 140 6.85 8.49 -12.10
CA VAL A 140 5.80 9.50 -12.20
C VAL A 140 4.57 8.82 -12.78
N PRO A 141 3.46 8.73 -12.03
CA PRO A 141 2.25 8.15 -12.59
C PRO A 141 1.69 9.09 -13.65
N ASN A 142 1.06 8.52 -14.68
CA ASN A 142 0.34 9.30 -15.70
C ASN A 142 1.24 10.19 -16.55
N ALA A 143 2.53 9.86 -16.69
CA ALA A 143 3.49 10.65 -17.46
C ALA A 143 3.07 10.88 -18.93
N ASP A 144 2.28 9.96 -19.49
CA ASP A 144 1.75 10.03 -20.86
C ASP A 144 0.36 10.68 -20.97
N VAL A 145 -0.29 10.98 -19.85
CA VAL A 145 -1.62 11.62 -19.84
C VAL A 145 -1.47 13.11 -20.08
N ARG A 146 -1.95 13.58 -21.22
CA ARG A 146 -1.89 14.99 -21.65
C ARG A 146 -3.17 15.77 -21.35
N GLU A 147 -4.22 15.08 -20.91
CA GLU A 147 -5.50 15.72 -20.59
C GLU A 147 -5.43 16.43 -19.25
N PRO A 148 -6.14 17.58 -19.09
CA PRO A 148 -6.23 18.24 -17.80
C PRO A 148 -6.83 17.28 -16.77
N VAL A 149 -6.11 17.07 -15.68
CA VAL A 149 -6.64 16.29 -14.55
C VAL A 149 -7.79 17.08 -13.95
N ASP A 150 -9.01 16.57 -14.10
CA ASP A 150 -10.16 17.09 -13.37
C ASP A 150 -9.95 16.84 -11.87
N VAL A 151 -9.59 17.89 -11.14
CA VAL A 151 -9.33 17.86 -9.70
C VAL A 151 -10.53 17.34 -8.92
N ASP A 152 -11.76 17.59 -9.42
CA ASP A 152 -12.99 17.10 -8.79
C ASP A 152 -13.12 15.57 -8.91
N SER A 153 -12.65 14.97 -10.00
CA SER A 153 -12.64 13.51 -10.18
C SER A 153 -11.68 12.82 -9.19
N GLY A 154 -10.51 13.41 -8.94
CA GLY A 154 -9.57 12.90 -7.93
C GLY A 154 -10.13 12.93 -6.51
N GLY A 155 -10.74 14.05 -6.12
CA GLY A 155 -11.38 14.20 -4.80
C GLY A 155 -12.57 13.24 -4.61
N ARG A 156 -13.41 13.07 -5.64
CA ARG A 156 -14.53 12.11 -5.62
C ARG A 156 -14.04 10.67 -5.47
N TYR A 157 -13.02 10.28 -6.24
CA TYR A 157 -12.41 8.95 -6.09
C TYR A 157 -11.85 8.73 -4.69
N GLN A 158 -11.04 9.66 -4.17
CA GLN A 158 -10.43 9.53 -2.84
C GLN A 158 -11.50 9.35 -1.76
N LYS A 159 -12.56 10.17 -1.80
CA LYS A 159 -13.66 10.06 -0.85
C LYS A 159 -14.33 8.69 -0.94
N ALA A 160 -14.73 8.27 -2.14
CA ALA A 160 -15.40 7.01 -2.36
C ALA A 160 -14.51 5.82 -1.97
N PHE A 161 -13.20 5.87 -2.26
CA PHE A 161 -12.26 4.81 -1.93
C PHE A 161 -12.13 4.63 -0.42
N ASN A 162 -12.01 5.72 0.34
CA ASN A 162 -11.99 5.63 1.80
C ASN A 162 -13.33 5.18 2.41
N GLU A 163 -14.47 5.58 1.82
CA GLU A 163 -15.78 5.07 2.21
C GLU A 163 -15.88 3.55 1.96
N TRP A 164 -15.42 3.09 0.81
CA TRP A 164 -15.37 1.68 0.47
C TRP A 164 -14.47 0.89 1.44
N LEU A 165 -13.25 1.37 1.72
CA LEU A 165 -12.34 0.75 2.70
C LEU A 165 -12.98 0.63 4.09
N ARG A 166 -13.69 1.67 4.54
CA ARG A 166 -14.46 1.63 5.80
C ARG A 166 -15.60 0.62 5.74
N GLY A 167 -16.32 0.57 4.61
CA GLY A 167 -17.38 -0.41 4.36
C GLY A 167 -16.88 -1.86 4.42
N VAL A 168 -15.69 -2.14 3.88
CA VAL A 168 -15.06 -3.47 3.95
C VAL A 168 -14.80 -3.86 5.40
N ARG A 169 -14.20 -2.96 6.19
CA ARG A 169 -13.92 -3.19 7.62
C ARG A 169 -15.20 -3.40 8.44
N ALA A 170 -16.28 -2.72 8.08
CA ALA A 170 -17.59 -2.88 8.72
C ALA A 170 -18.35 -4.14 8.26
N GLY A 171 -17.79 -4.93 7.33
CA GLY A 171 -18.46 -6.10 6.73
C GLY A 171 -19.58 -5.76 5.74
N ALA A 172 -19.73 -4.49 5.37
CA ALA A 172 -20.75 -3.99 4.43
C ALA A 172 -20.31 -4.05 2.96
N ALA A 173 -19.00 -4.21 2.70
CA ALA A 173 -18.45 -4.39 1.35
C ALA A 173 -17.58 -5.65 1.29
N THR A 174 -17.92 -6.58 0.42
CA THR A 174 -17.14 -7.79 0.16
C THR A 174 -16.99 -8.01 -1.34
N ASN A 175 -16.07 -8.88 -1.75
CA ASN A 175 -16.09 -9.47 -3.08
C ASN A 175 -17.29 -10.41 -3.26
N ALA A 176 -18.51 -9.87 -3.31
CA ALA A 176 -19.60 -10.60 -3.94
C ALA A 176 -19.20 -10.73 -5.42
N ARG A 177 -18.73 -11.92 -5.80
CA ARG A 177 -18.53 -12.29 -7.20
C ARG A 177 -19.81 -11.91 -7.93
N GLY A 178 -19.71 -11.07 -8.95
CA GLY A 178 -20.79 -10.96 -9.92
C GLY A 178 -21.05 -12.37 -10.43
N THR A 179 -22.20 -12.94 -10.09
CA THR A 179 -22.77 -14.07 -10.80
C THR A 179 -23.13 -13.57 -12.20
N GLY A 180 -22.12 -13.49 -13.06
CA GLY A 180 -22.29 -13.36 -14.50
C GLY A 180 -22.45 -14.76 -15.05
N ALA A 181 -23.69 -15.08 -15.43
CA ALA A 181 -24.12 -16.33 -16.02
C ALA A 181 -23.18 -16.79 -17.14
N ALA A 182 -22.75 -18.05 -17.06
CA ALA A 182 -22.51 -18.83 -18.25
C ALA A 182 -23.89 -19.34 -18.69
N ASP A 183 -24.50 -18.64 -19.65
CA ASP A 183 -25.63 -19.14 -20.42
C ASP A 183 -25.33 -18.97 -21.91
N VAL A 184 -25.23 -20.13 -22.56
CA VAL A 184 -25.20 -20.45 -24.01
C VAL A 184 -23.92 -20.13 -24.80
#